data_AF-A0A959SLR6-F1
#
_entry.id   AF-A0A959SLR6-F1
#
_cell.length_a   1.000
_cell.length_b   1.000
_cell.length_c   1.000
_cell.angle_alpha   90.00
_cell.angle_beta   90.00
_cell.angle_gamma   90.00
#
_symmetry.space_group_name_H-M   'P 1'
#
loop_
_entity.id
_entity.type
_entity.pdbx_description
1 polymer ?
#
loop_
_entity_poly.entity_id
_entity_poly.type
_entity_poly.pdbx_seq_one_letter_code
_entity_poly.pdbx_strand_id
1 'polypeptide(L)'
;MTFLKVLFSTAMVSCLATAHAQIEFTAQNSVPAWGTYNCEVFQATGSGELDFIQTGEDVEWDFSALGWTSLGPIATNFQPASWTHFGYFFEDSNVCYWQEWDEGDQAFWYSEVREDSMMLSGTGYYWEDNASNAGPLCVPRAVWLRYPAGVGDSVLWPTYACGGYNVSDLREIIASGTLDLGNEVVEDVLLFRSTRVIDGNAFVSYGWYALGDAYFSVLSCDDIGYTFIRRTCSVIATSVAEAGSRGGIHVVPNPGVDHVRLVNADGGSLSGILSVYDMQGREVMRPTVLGSSVDISVSALQNGMYTAVIHDGTERRVQRFVVEH
;
A
#
# COMPACT_ATOMS: atom_id res chain seq x y z
N MET A 1 -8.14 -51.11 -60.35
CA MET A 1 -8.74 -50.07 -59.47
C MET A 1 -7.83 -49.87 -58.27
N THR A 2 -7.53 -48.70 -57.73
CA THR A 2 -7.32 -47.35 -58.24
C THR A 2 -6.39 -46.73 -57.20
N PHE A 3 -5.40 -45.97 -57.66
CA PHE A 3 -4.41 -45.21 -56.88
C PHE A 3 -5.06 -44.32 -55.81
N LEU A 4 -4.41 -44.12 -54.66
CA LEU A 4 -4.00 -42.77 -54.24
C LEU A 4 -2.96 -42.79 -53.09
N LYS A 5 -1.80 -42.20 -53.37
CA LYS A 5 -0.85 -41.67 -52.38
C LYS A 5 -1.49 -40.44 -51.72
N VAL A 6 -1.39 -40.31 -50.40
CA VAL A 6 -1.44 -39.01 -49.73
C VAL A 6 -0.27 -38.95 -48.75
N LEU A 7 0.70 -38.11 -49.09
CA LEU A 7 1.66 -37.54 -48.14
C LEU A 7 0.86 -36.66 -47.17
N PHE A 8 1.06 -36.84 -45.87
CA PHE A 8 0.86 -35.75 -44.92
C PHE A 8 2.20 -35.45 -44.25
N SER A 9 2.75 -34.32 -44.67
CA SER A 9 3.84 -33.60 -44.03
C SER A 9 3.40 -33.26 -42.61
N THR A 10 4.01 -33.86 -41.60
CA THR A 10 3.90 -33.37 -40.22
C THR A 10 4.75 -32.10 -40.13
N ALA A 11 4.12 -30.96 -40.39
CA ALA A 11 4.67 -29.69 -39.96
C ALA A 11 4.73 -29.73 -38.43
N MET A 12 5.95 -29.72 -37.88
CA MET A 12 6.15 -29.23 -36.51
C MET A 12 5.72 -27.77 -36.52
N VAL A 13 4.48 -27.52 -36.11
CA VAL A 13 4.11 -26.22 -35.58
C VAL A 13 4.79 -26.16 -34.22
N SER A 14 5.99 -25.59 -34.20
CA SER A 14 6.55 -25.02 -33.00
C SER A 14 5.55 -23.96 -32.52
N CYS A 15 4.67 -24.32 -31.58
CA CYS A 15 4.08 -23.34 -30.70
C CYS A 15 5.24 -22.69 -29.95
N LEU A 16 5.74 -21.58 -30.52
CA LEU A 16 6.30 -20.52 -29.72
C LEU A 16 5.12 -20.05 -28.85
N ALA A 17 4.95 -20.69 -27.69
CA ALA A 17 4.30 -20.01 -26.59
C ALA A 17 5.17 -18.77 -26.37
N THR A 18 4.68 -17.61 -26.81
CA THR A 18 5.09 -16.37 -26.18
C THR A 18 4.81 -16.58 -24.70
N ALA A 19 5.86 -16.79 -23.91
CA ALA A 19 5.78 -16.56 -22.49
C ALA A 19 5.49 -15.06 -22.38
N HIS A 20 4.20 -14.72 -22.34
CA HIS A 20 3.77 -13.41 -21.89
C HIS A 20 4.32 -13.30 -20.48
N ALA A 21 5.14 -12.27 -20.24
CA ALA A 21 5.72 -12.04 -18.94
C ALA A 21 4.56 -11.98 -17.93
N GLN A 22 4.51 -12.96 -17.02
CA GLN A 22 3.54 -12.96 -15.93
C GLN A 22 3.70 -11.63 -15.22
N ILE A 23 2.61 -10.87 -15.07
CA ILE A 23 2.63 -9.65 -14.28
C ILE A 23 2.76 -10.11 -12.83
N GLU A 24 3.97 -9.98 -12.28
CA GLU A 24 4.34 -10.48 -10.97
C GLU A 24 4.17 -9.38 -9.90
N PHE A 25 3.46 -9.64 -8.80
CA PHE A 25 3.66 -8.87 -7.56
C PHE A 25 5.09 -9.15 -7.04
N THR A 26 6.06 -8.32 -7.42
CA THR A 26 7.50 -8.67 -7.38
C THR A 26 8.28 -8.22 -6.14
N ALA A 27 7.76 -7.36 -5.26
CA ALA A 27 8.64 -6.68 -4.31
C ALA A 27 8.05 -6.41 -2.92
N GLN A 28 8.98 -6.39 -1.96
CA GLN A 28 8.90 -5.82 -0.60
C GLN A 28 8.34 -4.38 -0.55
N ASN A 29 8.24 -3.70 -1.70
CA ASN A 29 7.62 -2.39 -1.90
C ASN A 29 6.08 -2.44 -2.03
N SER A 30 5.47 -3.63 -1.97
CA SER A 30 4.01 -3.80 -1.98
C SER A 30 3.34 -3.46 -0.64
N VAL A 31 4.15 -3.13 0.37
CA VAL A 31 3.72 -2.47 1.61
C VAL A 31 3.93 -0.96 1.46
N PRO A 32 2.89 -0.13 1.65
CA PRO A 32 3.06 1.32 1.69
C PRO A 32 4.12 1.74 2.73
N ALA A 33 4.89 2.78 2.41
CA ALA A 33 5.85 3.35 3.37
C ALA A 33 5.14 3.80 4.67
N TRP A 34 5.86 3.85 5.79
CA TRP A 34 5.27 4.33 7.05
C TRP A 34 4.77 5.76 6.94
N GLY A 35 3.58 6.02 7.47
CA GLY A 35 2.93 7.33 7.42
C GLY A 35 1.41 7.24 7.33
N THR A 36 0.77 8.41 7.27
CA THR A 36 -0.66 8.55 7.05
C THR A 36 -0.92 8.79 5.56
N TYR A 37 -1.84 8.02 5.01
CA TYR A 37 -2.34 8.15 3.65
C TYR A 37 -3.76 8.65 3.75
N ASN A 38 -3.98 9.86 3.24
CA ASN A 38 -5.33 10.37 3.06
C ASN A 38 -5.89 9.74 1.79
N CYS A 39 -7.07 9.16 1.88
CA CYS A 39 -7.76 8.59 0.74
C CYS A 39 -9.12 9.25 0.58
N GLU A 40 -9.51 9.55 -0.64
CA GLU A 40 -10.90 9.88 -0.93
C GLU A 40 -11.69 8.59 -1.16
N VAL A 41 -12.82 8.48 -0.47
CA VAL A 41 -13.74 7.37 -0.67
C VAL A 41 -14.91 7.84 -1.50
N PHE A 42 -15.23 7.06 -2.53
CA PHE A 42 -16.42 7.27 -3.35
C PHE A 42 -17.28 6.03 -3.33
N GLN A 43 -18.59 6.23 -3.41
CA GLN A 43 -19.57 5.17 -3.48
C GLN A 43 -20.46 5.37 -4.71
N ALA A 44 -20.73 4.30 -5.44
CA ALA A 44 -21.78 4.27 -6.44
C ALA A 44 -22.94 3.41 -5.92
N THR A 45 -24.16 3.91 -6.05
CA THR A 45 -25.39 3.13 -5.76
C THR A 45 -25.97 2.60 -7.07
N GLY A 46 -26.45 1.37 -7.04
CA GLY A 46 -27.12 0.78 -8.21
C GLY A 46 -26.18 0.14 -9.23
N SER A 47 -24.95 -0.23 -8.86
CA SER A 47 -24.05 -1.06 -9.69
C SER A 47 -24.50 -2.53 -9.72
N GLY A 48 -25.82 -2.78 -9.74
CA GLY A 48 -26.46 -4.06 -9.52
C GLY A 48 -26.16 -5.15 -10.55
N GLU A 49 -25.20 -4.94 -11.46
CA GLU A 49 -24.77 -5.95 -12.41
C GLU A 49 -23.24 -6.10 -12.34
N LEU A 50 -22.84 -7.31 -11.96
CA LEU A 50 -21.48 -7.86 -11.95
C LEU A 50 -20.86 -7.95 -13.37
N ASP A 51 -21.34 -7.15 -14.32
CA ASP A 51 -20.93 -7.20 -15.73
C ASP A 51 -19.47 -6.77 -15.92
N PHE A 52 -18.90 -6.12 -14.91
CA PHE A 52 -17.48 -5.77 -14.85
C PHE A 52 -16.59 -6.94 -14.41
N ILE A 53 -17.16 -8.06 -13.92
CA ILE A 53 -16.38 -9.22 -13.49
C ILE A 53 -15.98 -10.04 -14.71
N GLN A 54 -14.75 -9.77 -15.18
CA GLN A 54 -14.12 -10.47 -16.28
C GLN A 54 -12.88 -11.21 -15.75
N THR A 55 -12.61 -12.39 -16.30
CA THR A 55 -11.46 -13.24 -15.94
C THR A 55 -10.45 -13.26 -17.08
N GLY A 56 -9.15 -13.34 -16.77
CA GLY A 56 -8.09 -13.41 -17.79
C GLY A 56 -7.02 -12.34 -17.63
N GLU A 57 -6.16 -12.22 -18.62
CA GLU A 57 -5.08 -11.23 -18.65
C GLU A 57 -5.47 -10.07 -19.58
N ASP A 58 -4.86 -8.90 -19.36
CA ASP A 58 -5.05 -7.68 -20.17
C ASP A 58 -6.51 -7.22 -20.29
N VAL A 59 -7.27 -7.36 -19.21
CA VAL A 59 -8.67 -6.97 -19.13
C VAL A 59 -8.80 -5.45 -19.00
N GLU A 60 -9.68 -4.84 -19.80
CA GLU A 60 -10.03 -3.42 -19.64
C GLU A 60 -11.35 -3.29 -18.88
N TRP A 61 -11.29 -2.73 -17.67
CA TRP A 61 -12.47 -2.42 -16.86
C TRP A 61 -12.80 -0.93 -16.96
N ASP A 62 -13.96 -0.62 -17.55
CA ASP A 62 -14.46 0.75 -17.64
C ASP A 62 -15.57 1.01 -16.62
N PHE A 63 -15.24 1.77 -15.58
CA PHE A 63 -16.17 2.25 -14.55
C PHE A 63 -16.45 3.75 -14.67
N SER A 64 -16.07 4.40 -15.78
CA SER A 64 -16.22 5.83 -16.01
C SER A 64 -17.68 6.30 -16.02
N ALA A 65 -18.61 5.41 -16.36
CA ALA A 65 -20.04 5.69 -16.43
C ALA A 65 -20.75 5.62 -15.06
N LEU A 66 -20.09 5.17 -14.00
CA LEU A 66 -20.71 5.07 -12.68
C LEU A 66 -20.87 6.46 -12.03
N GLY A 67 -22.05 6.69 -11.45
CA GLY A 67 -22.38 7.92 -10.73
C GLY A 67 -21.76 7.97 -9.34
N TRP A 68 -20.47 8.31 -9.27
CA TRP A 68 -19.71 8.37 -8.01
C TRP A 68 -20.18 9.49 -7.07
N THR A 69 -20.44 9.13 -5.82
CA THR A 69 -20.71 10.06 -4.71
C THR A 69 -19.54 10.03 -3.74
N SER A 70 -18.94 11.18 -3.46
CA SER A 70 -17.88 11.27 -2.44
C SER A 70 -18.47 11.06 -1.05
N LEU A 71 -17.83 10.21 -0.26
CA LEU A 71 -18.10 10.00 1.16
C LEU A 71 -17.16 10.82 2.06
N GLY A 72 -16.24 11.59 1.47
CA GLY A 72 -15.22 12.35 2.18
C GLY A 72 -13.88 11.64 2.31
N PRO A 73 -12.89 12.31 2.92
CA PRO A 73 -11.57 11.74 3.11
C PRO A 73 -11.54 10.78 4.31
N ILE A 74 -10.77 9.70 4.17
CA ILE A 74 -10.38 8.81 5.27
C ILE A 74 -8.86 8.86 5.43
N ALA A 75 -8.38 8.85 6.67
CA ALA A 75 -6.96 8.70 6.97
C ALA A 75 -6.64 7.24 7.24
N THR A 76 -5.54 6.73 6.69
CA THR A 76 -5.04 5.39 7.03
C THR A 76 -3.57 5.42 7.34
N ASN A 77 -3.23 4.88 8.49
CA ASN A 77 -1.91 5.01 9.08
C ASN A 77 -1.18 3.69 8.96
N PHE A 78 0.03 3.71 8.41
CA PHE A 78 0.96 2.57 8.41
C PHE A 78 2.10 2.83 9.36
N GLN A 79 2.37 1.87 10.22
CA GLN A 79 3.47 1.93 11.18
C GLN A 79 3.94 0.53 11.55
N PRO A 80 5.15 0.40 12.15
CA PRO A 80 5.57 -0.86 12.74
C PRO A 80 4.53 -1.39 13.72
N ALA A 81 4.20 -2.67 13.63
CA ALA A 81 3.23 -3.30 14.52
C ALA A 81 3.59 -3.12 16.00
N SER A 82 4.89 -3.12 16.33
CA SER A 82 5.40 -2.90 17.68
C SER A 82 5.14 -1.50 18.26
N TRP A 83 4.70 -0.53 17.45
CA TRP A 83 4.41 0.83 17.89
C TRP A 83 2.94 1.05 18.27
N THR A 84 2.08 0.06 18.05
CA THR A 84 0.63 0.19 18.25
C THR A 84 0.21 -0.32 19.63
N HIS A 85 -1.01 0.04 20.05
CA HIS A 85 -1.61 -0.42 21.30
C HIS A 85 -1.69 -1.95 21.42
N PHE A 86 -1.87 -2.68 20.30
CA PHE A 86 -2.09 -4.12 20.31
C PHE A 86 -0.93 -4.94 19.71
N GLY A 87 0.20 -4.31 19.38
CA GLY A 87 1.35 -4.98 18.78
C GLY A 87 1.84 -6.20 19.58
N TYR A 88 1.75 -6.13 20.91
CA TYR A 88 2.16 -7.22 21.80
C TYR A 88 1.28 -8.48 21.73
N PHE A 89 0.06 -8.39 21.19
CA PHE A 89 -0.78 -9.58 20.96
C PHE A 89 -0.44 -10.30 19.65
N PHE A 90 0.28 -9.62 18.76
CA PHE A 90 0.58 -10.10 17.41
C PHE A 90 2.09 -10.04 17.17
N GLU A 91 2.87 -10.70 18.03
CA GLU A 91 4.34 -10.62 18.09
C GLU A 91 5.06 -10.90 16.77
N ASP A 92 4.48 -11.73 15.91
CA ASP A 92 5.05 -12.05 14.60
C ASP A 92 4.75 -10.99 13.52
N SER A 93 3.89 -10.03 13.81
CA SER A 93 3.55 -8.97 12.86
C SER A 93 4.62 -7.91 12.85
N ASN A 94 4.99 -7.45 11.66
CA ASN A 94 5.95 -6.38 11.46
C ASN A 94 5.30 -5.10 10.89
N VAL A 95 4.08 -5.22 10.34
CA VAL A 95 3.28 -4.12 9.81
C VAL A 95 1.98 -4.04 10.57
N CYS A 96 1.56 -2.82 10.90
CA CYS A 96 0.18 -2.53 11.24
C CYS A 96 -0.31 -1.38 10.37
N TYR A 97 -1.51 -1.55 9.81
CA TYR A 97 -2.28 -0.42 9.32
C TYR A 97 -3.52 -0.21 10.19
N TRP A 98 -3.92 1.04 10.36
CA TRP A 98 -5.11 1.36 11.15
C TRP A 98 -5.84 2.58 10.62
N GLN A 99 -7.13 2.63 10.92
CA GLN A 99 -8.05 3.70 10.53
C GLN A 99 -8.79 4.20 11.75
N GLU A 100 -9.06 5.49 11.76
CA GLU A 100 -10.00 6.10 12.70
C GLU A 100 -11.38 6.18 12.03
N TRP A 101 -12.42 5.79 12.76
CA TRP A 101 -13.81 5.92 12.39
C TRP A 101 -14.45 7.06 13.19
N ASP A 102 -15.72 7.33 12.91
CA ASP A 102 -16.48 8.36 13.62
C ASP A 102 -16.33 8.21 15.15
N GLU A 103 -16.25 9.33 15.86
CA GLU A 103 -16.15 9.36 17.32
C GLU A 103 -14.85 8.77 17.89
N GLY A 104 -13.74 8.75 17.13
CA GLY A 104 -12.42 8.41 17.66
C GLY A 104 -12.16 6.91 17.84
N ASP A 105 -13.08 6.07 17.37
CA ASP A 105 -12.90 4.62 17.31
C ASP A 105 -11.79 4.26 16.32
N GLN A 106 -10.94 3.28 16.66
CA GLN A 106 -9.81 2.88 15.82
C GLN A 106 -9.84 1.39 15.51
N ALA A 107 -9.70 1.08 14.24
CA ALA A 107 -9.58 -0.28 13.72
C ALA A 107 -8.15 -0.56 13.29
N PHE A 108 -7.54 -1.63 13.81
CA PHE A 108 -6.16 -2.02 13.54
C PHE A 108 -6.14 -3.38 12.82
N TRP A 109 -5.24 -3.51 11.85
CA TRP A 109 -4.96 -4.75 11.14
C TRP A 109 -3.46 -5.03 11.22
N TYR A 110 -3.12 -6.25 11.60
CA TYR A 110 -1.74 -6.69 11.86
C TYR A 110 -1.33 -7.73 10.84
N SER A 111 -0.21 -7.49 10.19
CA SER A 111 0.33 -8.42 9.19
C SER A 111 1.79 -8.72 9.44
N GLU A 112 2.18 -9.94 9.12
CA GLU A 112 3.57 -10.32 8.90
C GLU A 112 3.83 -10.28 7.39
N VAL A 113 4.65 -9.32 6.96
CA VAL A 113 5.11 -9.24 5.58
C VAL A 113 6.50 -9.84 5.49
N ARG A 114 6.63 -10.84 4.63
CA ARG A 114 7.88 -11.52 4.28
C ARG A 114 8.25 -11.20 2.83
N GLU A 115 9.42 -11.66 2.42
CA GLU A 115 9.89 -11.55 1.04
C GLU A 115 8.95 -12.26 0.04
N ASP A 116 8.34 -13.37 0.47
CA ASP A 116 7.57 -14.29 -0.38
C ASP A 116 6.07 -14.33 -0.05
N SER A 117 5.62 -13.62 0.98
CA SER A 117 4.24 -13.69 1.42
C SER A 117 3.83 -12.53 2.32
N MET A 118 2.53 -12.27 2.32
CA MET A 118 1.89 -11.45 3.35
C MET A 118 0.93 -12.34 4.14
N MET A 119 1.09 -12.37 5.46
CA MET A 119 0.20 -13.09 6.36
C MET A 119 -0.60 -12.08 7.19
N LEU A 120 -1.92 -12.24 7.22
CA LEU A 120 -2.77 -11.51 8.15
C LEU A 120 -2.71 -12.24 9.49
N SER A 121 -2.19 -11.57 10.51
CA SER A 121 -2.01 -12.13 11.86
C SER A 121 -3.24 -11.92 12.72
N GLY A 122 -3.97 -10.84 12.49
CA GLY A 122 -5.17 -10.50 13.23
C GLY A 122 -5.50 -9.01 13.14
N THR A 123 -6.33 -8.58 14.07
CA THR A 123 -6.96 -7.27 14.08
C THR A 123 -7.17 -6.81 15.52
N GLY A 124 -7.32 -5.52 15.76
CA GLY A 124 -7.72 -4.99 17.07
C GLY A 124 -8.68 -3.82 16.93
N TYR A 125 -9.51 -3.59 17.94
CA TYR A 125 -10.37 -2.40 18.00
C TYR A 125 -10.13 -1.63 19.30
N TYR A 126 -10.07 -0.32 19.15
CA TYR A 126 -10.06 0.63 20.24
C TYR A 126 -11.35 1.45 20.17
N TRP A 127 -12.13 1.44 21.25
CA TRP A 127 -13.37 2.20 21.37
C TRP A 127 -13.14 3.42 22.27
N GLU A 128 -13.70 4.58 21.92
CA GLU A 128 -13.49 5.85 22.67
C GLU A 128 -13.95 5.75 24.14
N ASP A 129 -14.95 4.90 24.44
CA ASP A 129 -15.47 4.60 25.79
C ASP A 129 -14.48 3.85 26.72
N ASN A 130 -13.17 3.87 26.41
CA ASN A 130 -12.08 3.20 27.14
C ASN A 130 -12.18 1.67 27.22
N ALA A 131 -13.06 1.05 26.44
CA ALA A 131 -13.07 -0.40 26.29
C ALA A 131 -12.07 -0.81 25.20
N SER A 132 -10.78 -0.87 25.54
CA SER A 132 -9.80 -1.48 24.62
C SER A 132 -10.07 -2.98 24.51
N ASN A 133 -10.50 -3.43 23.33
CA ASN A 133 -10.75 -4.83 23.04
C ASN A 133 -9.75 -5.30 22.00
N ALA A 134 -8.61 -5.80 22.50
CA ALA A 134 -7.73 -6.61 21.69
C ALA A 134 -8.31 -8.02 21.61
N GLY A 135 -8.75 -8.42 20.45
CA GLY A 135 -9.13 -9.78 20.18
C GLY A 135 -8.87 -10.09 18.72
N PRO A 136 -8.38 -11.28 18.37
CA PRO A 136 -8.44 -11.72 16.99
C PRO A 136 -9.92 -11.64 16.59
N LEU A 137 -10.27 -10.71 15.69
CA LEU A 137 -11.63 -10.59 15.21
C LEU A 137 -11.89 -11.75 14.29
N CYS A 138 -11.98 -12.96 14.82
CA CYS A 138 -12.33 -14.09 13.99
C CYS A 138 -11.49 -14.13 12.72
N VAL A 139 -10.18 -13.92 12.84
CA VAL A 139 -9.26 -14.07 11.72
C VAL A 139 -8.15 -14.95 12.25
N PRO A 140 -8.07 -16.23 11.83
CA PRO A 140 -6.91 -17.02 12.16
C PRO A 140 -5.72 -16.39 11.44
N ARG A 141 -4.52 -16.64 11.96
CA ARG A 141 -3.33 -16.30 11.20
C ARG A 141 -3.39 -17.05 9.86
N ALA A 142 -3.47 -16.31 8.77
CA ALA A 142 -3.67 -16.87 7.45
C ALA A 142 -2.82 -16.13 6.41
N VAL A 143 -2.37 -16.87 5.41
CA VAL A 143 -1.68 -16.26 4.26
C VAL A 143 -2.71 -15.42 3.51
N TRP A 144 -2.42 -14.13 3.33
CA TRP A 144 -3.25 -13.22 2.55
C TRP A 144 -2.86 -13.25 1.08
N LEU A 145 -1.55 -13.28 0.81
CA LEU A 145 -0.98 -13.27 -0.53
C LEU A 145 0.38 -14.00 -0.52
N ARG A 146 0.73 -14.65 -1.62
CA ARG A 146 2.07 -15.22 -1.88
C ARG A 146 2.69 -14.50 -3.06
N TYR A 147 4.02 -14.36 -3.06
CA TYR A 147 4.78 -13.69 -4.10
C TYR A 147 5.71 -14.66 -4.83
N PRO A 148 5.93 -14.46 -6.14
CA PRO A 148 5.11 -13.61 -7.01
C PRO A 148 3.69 -14.18 -7.13
N ALA A 149 2.70 -13.30 -7.29
CA ALA A 149 1.31 -13.67 -7.52
C ALA A 149 0.92 -13.35 -8.97
N GLY A 150 0.10 -14.20 -9.59
CA GLY A 150 -0.49 -13.97 -10.91
C GLY A 150 -1.91 -14.53 -11.04
N VAL A 151 -2.49 -14.38 -12.23
CA VAL A 151 -3.84 -14.86 -12.52
C VAL A 151 -3.91 -16.39 -12.35
N GLY A 152 -4.90 -16.84 -11.59
CA GLY A 152 -5.11 -18.25 -11.23
C GLY A 152 -4.55 -18.63 -9.86
N ASP A 153 -3.72 -17.79 -9.23
CA ASP A 153 -3.24 -18.06 -7.88
C ASP A 153 -4.35 -17.90 -6.85
N SER A 154 -4.34 -18.77 -5.84
CA SER A 154 -5.33 -18.77 -4.77
C SER A 154 -4.72 -19.06 -3.41
N VAL A 155 -5.37 -18.51 -2.38
CA VAL A 155 -5.05 -18.77 -0.99
C VAL A 155 -6.31 -19.17 -0.24
N LEU A 156 -6.33 -20.40 0.25
CA LEU A 156 -7.39 -20.94 1.07
C LEU A 156 -7.04 -20.79 2.55
N TRP A 157 -7.96 -20.23 3.31
CA TRP A 157 -7.84 -20.15 4.76
C TRP A 157 -8.48 -21.39 5.39
N PRO A 158 -7.80 -22.01 6.36
CA PRO A 158 -8.38 -23.15 7.07
C PRO A 158 -9.67 -22.71 7.75
N THR A 159 -10.68 -23.58 7.78
CA THR A 159 -11.91 -23.30 8.51
C THR A 159 -11.61 -23.04 9.99
N TYR A 160 -12.21 -22.00 10.56
CA TYR A 160 -11.97 -21.58 11.93
C TYR A 160 -13.28 -21.15 12.60
N ALA A 161 -13.29 -21.20 13.94
CA ALA A 161 -14.44 -20.76 14.73
C ALA A 161 -14.38 -19.25 15.00
N CYS A 162 -15.48 -18.55 14.74
CA CYS A 162 -15.66 -17.13 14.98
C CYS A 162 -16.99 -16.89 15.70
N GLY A 163 -16.99 -16.49 16.96
CA GLY A 163 -18.24 -16.10 17.63
C GLY A 163 -19.34 -17.18 17.59
N GLY A 164 -18.96 -18.47 17.52
CA GLY A 164 -19.88 -19.60 17.39
C GLY A 164 -20.16 -20.07 15.96
N TYR A 165 -19.70 -19.33 14.94
CA TYR A 165 -19.84 -19.66 13.52
C TYR A 165 -18.57 -20.37 13.00
N ASN A 166 -18.73 -21.26 12.03
CA ASN A 166 -17.61 -21.80 11.25
C ASN A 166 -17.38 -20.92 10.03
N VAL A 167 -16.19 -20.34 9.93
CA VAL A 167 -15.80 -19.44 8.86
C VAL A 167 -14.68 -20.06 8.03
N SER A 168 -14.76 -19.94 6.71
CA SER A 168 -13.64 -20.21 5.80
C SER A 168 -13.58 -19.14 4.72
N ASP A 169 -12.37 -18.74 4.35
CA ASP A 169 -12.15 -17.73 3.31
C ASP A 169 -11.31 -18.34 2.18
N LEU A 170 -11.69 -18.07 0.94
CA LEU A 170 -10.90 -18.35 -0.26
C LEU A 170 -10.67 -17.05 -0.99
N ARG A 171 -9.42 -16.75 -1.33
CA ARG A 171 -9.06 -15.60 -2.13
C ARG A 171 -8.35 -16.05 -3.40
N GLU A 172 -8.80 -15.57 -4.56
CA GLU A 172 -8.30 -15.98 -5.88
C GLU A 172 -8.00 -14.73 -6.73
N ILE A 173 -6.89 -14.72 -7.45
CA ILE A 173 -6.63 -13.73 -8.49
C ILE A 173 -7.27 -14.24 -9.77
N ILE A 174 -8.32 -13.59 -10.24
CA ILE A 174 -9.11 -14.06 -11.38
C ILE A 174 -8.85 -13.28 -12.66
N ALA A 175 -8.24 -12.10 -12.57
CA ALA A 175 -7.80 -11.33 -13.73
C ALA A 175 -6.69 -10.32 -13.44
N SER A 176 -6.05 -9.86 -14.51
CA SER A 176 -5.15 -8.71 -14.56
C SER A 176 -5.54 -7.75 -15.69
N GLY A 177 -5.20 -6.47 -15.56
CA GLY A 177 -5.42 -5.50 -16.64
C GLY A 177 -5.45 -4.04 -16.17
N THR A 178 -6.29 -3.22 -16.81
CA THR A 178 -6.37 -1.77 -16.62
C THR A 178 -7.75 -1.35 -16.14
N LEU A 179 -7.79 -0.41 -15.20
CA LEU A 179 -9.01 0.09 -14.56
C LEU A 179 -9.22 1.57 -14.89
N ASP A 180 -10.26 1.90 -15.65
CA ASP A 180 -10.68 3.27 -15.94
C ASP A 180 -11.80 3.71 -14.98
N LEU A 181 -11.54 4.75 -14.18
CA LEU A 181 -12.48 5.34 -13.23
C LEU A 181 -13.12 6.64 -13.75
N GLY A 182 -12.90 6.97 -15.03
CA GLY A 182 -13.43 8.12 -15.77
C GLY A 182 -12.57 9.38 -15.69
N ASN A 183 -11.95 9.66 -14.56
CA ASN A 183 -10.99 10.77 -14.39
C ASN A 183 -9.57 10.29 -14.02
N GLU A 184 -9.38 8.98 -13.92
CA GLU A 184 -8.13 8.33 -13.58
C GLU A 184 -8.12 6.95 -14.23
N VAL A 185 -6.97 6.58 -14.82
CA VAL A 185 -6.72 5.24 -15.34
C VAL A 185 -5.63 4.63 -14.48
N VAL A 186 -5.90 3.47 -13.91
CA VAL A 186 -4.95 2.70 -13.10
C VAL A 186 -4.49 1.50 -13.91
N GLU A 187 -3.22 1.50 -14.28
CA GLU A 187 -2.56 0.41 -14.99
C GLU A 187 -2.13 -0.69 -14.00
N ASP A 188 -1.82 -1.89 -14.52
CA ASP A 188 -1.30 -3.04 -13.77
C ASP A 188 -2.16 -3.42 -12.55
N VAL A 189 -3.45 -3.61 -12.76
CA VAL A 189 -4.43 -3.95 -11.73
C VAL A 189 -4.70 -5.46 -11.72
N LEU A 190 -4.77 -6.06 -10.53
CA LEU A 190 -5.26 -7.42 -10.32
C LEU A 190 -6.66 -7.42 -9.72
N LEU A 191 -7.53 -8.27 -10.26
CA LEU A 191 -8.85 -8.55 -9.73
C LEU A 191 -8.81 -9.77 -8.81
N PHE A 192 -9.05 -9.53 -7.53
CA PHE A 192 -9.23 -10.56 -6.53
C PHE A 192 -10.71 -10.88 -6.35
N ARG A 193 -11.02 -12.16 -6.29
CA ARG A 193 -12.30 -12.69 -5.81
C ARG A 193 -12.10 -13.27 -4.42
N SER A 194 -12.86 -12.79 -3.45
CA SER A 194 -12.88 -13.33 -2.09
C SER A 194 -14.22 -14.01 -1.84
N THR A 195 -14.18 -15.28 -1.45
CA THR A 195 -15.35 -16.06 -1.05
C THR A 195 -15.25 -16.37 0.43
N ARG A 196 -16.14 -15.79 1.23
CA ARG A 196 -16.27 -16.06 2.66
C ARG A 196 -17.47 -16.97 2.90
N VAL A 197 -17.29 -18.09 3.58
CA VAL A 197 -18.38 -19.00 3.95
C VAL A 197 -18.59 -18.94 5.45
N ILE A 198 -19.79 -18.60 5.90
CA ILE A 198 -20.19 -18.56 7.32
C ILE A 198 -21.35 -19.53 7.52
N ASP A 199 -21.13 -20.61 8.27
CA ASP A 199 -22.12 -21.67 8.51
C ASP A 199 -22.80 -22.17 7.23
N GLY A 200 -22.02 -22.29 6.15
CA GLY A 200 -22.48 -22.77 4.85
C GLY A 200 -23.07 -21.69 3.93
N ASN A 201 -23.24 -20.46 4.40
CA ASN A 201 -23.66 -19.33 3.56
C ASN A 201 -22.43 -18.66 2.95
N ALA A 202 -22.36 -18.60 1.62
CA ALA A 202 -21.26 -17.99 0.90
C ALA A 202 -21.55 -16.52 0.58
N PHE A 203 -20.58 -15.67 0.88
CA PHE A 203 -20.52 -14.25 0.55
C PHE A 203 -19.37 -14.03 -0.40
N VAL A 204 -19.59 -13.28 -1.47
CA VAL A 204 -18.56 -13.03 -2.49
C VAL A 204 -18.30 -11.54 -2.58
N SER A 205 -17.03 -11.17 -2.53
CA SER A 205 -16.60 -9.80 -2.83
C SER A 205 -15.47 -9.81 -3.85
N TYR A 206 -15.34 -8.69 -4.55
CA TYR A 206 -14.30 -8.46 -5.52
C TYR A 206 -13.51 -7.22 -5.13
N GLY A 207 -12.20 -7.26 -5.38
CA GLY A 207 -11.32 -6.13 -5.14
C GLY A 207 -10.28 -6.01 -6.24
N TRP A 208 -10.13 -4.80 -6.77
CA TRP A 208 -9.13 -4.42 -7.76
C TRP A 208 -7.96 -3.80 -7.03
N TYR A 209 -6.77 -4.38 -7.15
CA TYR A 209 -5.56 -3.94 -6.46
C TYR A 209 -4.51 -3.55 -7.48
N ALA A 210 -3.91 -2.38 -7.34
CA ALA A 210 -2.75 -2.03 -8.15
C ALA A 210 -1.57 -2.94 -7.77
N LEU A 211 -0.75 -3.33 -8.74
CA LEU A 211 0.41 -4.23 -8.51
C LEU A 211 1.35 -3.75 -7.40
N GLY A 212 1.43 -2.44 -7.19
CA GLY A 212 2.25 -1.82 -6.16
C GLY A 212 1.62 -1.77 -4.76
N ASP A 213 0.36 -2.17 -4.59
CA ASP A 213 -0.38 -2.02 -3.34
C ASP A 213 -1.25 -3.24 -3.03
N ALA A 214 -0.77 -4.11 -2.14
CA ALA A 214 -1.50 -5.30 -1.71
C ALA A 214 -2.47 -5.04 -0.54
N TYR A 215 -2.43 -3.85 0.07
CA TYR A 215 -3.22 -3.49 1.24
C TYR A 215 -4.54 -2.82 0.86
N PHE A 216 -4.53 -1.99 -0.19
CA PHE A 216 -5.72 -1.28 -0.62
C PHE A 216 -6.20 -1.74 -1.98
N SER A 217 -7.46 -2.14 -2.01
CA SER A 217 -8.19 -2.19 -3.26
C SER A 217 -8.45 -0.76 -3.73
N VAL A 218 -8.10 -0.46 -4.96
CA VAL A 218 -8.51 0.75 -5.69
C VAL A 218 -10.02 0.80 -5.81
N LEU A 219 -10.63 -0.34 -6.11
CA LEU A 219 -12.07 -0.51 -6.22
C LEU A 219 -12.47 -1.82 -5.53
N SER A 220 -13.58 -1.83 -4.82
CA SER A 220 -14.16 -3.04 -4.25
C SER A 220 -15.67 -3.09 -4.49
N CYS A 221 -16.19 -4.28 -4.71
CA CYS A 221 -17.62 -4.51 -4.72
C CYS A 221 -18.01 -5.75 -3.92
N ASP A 222 -19.17 -5.69 -3.26
CA ASP A 222 -19.78 -6.82 -2.57
C ASP A 222 -20.95 -7.42 -3.35
N ASP A 223 -21.43 -8.58 -2.91
CA ASP A 223 -22.58 -9.30 -3.46
C ASP A 223 -23.92 -8.58 -3.25
N ILE A 224 -23.94 -7.51 -2.44
CA ILE A 224 -25.10 -6.65 -2.17
C ILE A 224 -25.11 -5.45 -3.14
N GLY A 225 -24.07 -5.29 -3.96
CA GLY A 225 -23.99 -4.29 -5.02
C GLY A 225 -23.50 -2.93 -4.54
N TYR A 226 -22.81 -2.86 -3.40
CA TYR A 226 -22.07 -1.66 -3.04
C TYR A 226 -20.71 -1.66 -3.72
N THR A 227 -20.45 -0.61 -4.51
CA THR A 227 -19.13 -0.38 -5.10
C THR A 227 -18.46 0.82 -4.41
N PHE A 228 -17.27 0.59 -3.87
CA PHE A 228 -16.44 1.60 -3.25
C PHE A 228 -15.17 1.79 -4.06
N ILE A 229 -14.84 3.05 -4.34
CA ILE A 229 -13.52 3.44 -4.80
C ILE A 229 -12.77 4.05 -3.65
N ARG A 230 -11.50 3.67 -3.54
CA ARG A 230 -10.53 4.30 -2.67
C ARG A 230 -9.38 4.84 -3.50
N ARG A 231 -9.24 6.16 -3.50
CA ARG A 231 -8.12 6.82 -4.16
C ARG A 231 -7.15 7.32 -3.13
N THR A 232 -5.94 6.80 -3.18
CA THR A 232 -4.85 7.34 -2.38
C THR A 232 -4.55 8.75 -2.89
N CYS A 233 -4.84 9.76 -2.09
CA CYS A 233 -4.29 11.08 -2.35
C CYS A 233 -2.78 10.91 -2.21
N SER A 234 -2.01 11.34 -3.20
CA SER A 234 -0.55 11.18 -3.30
C SER A 234 0.24 11.95 -2.22
N VAL A 235 -0.35 12.16 -1.05
CA VAL A 235 0.25 12.79 0.12
C VAL A 235 0.44 11.68 1.14
N ILE A 236 1.68 11.17 1.22
CA ILE A 236 2.19 10.61 2.46
C ILE A 236 2.16 11.78 3.45
N ALA A 237 1.05 11.96 4.14
CA ALA A 237 1.02 12.74 5.37
C ALA A 237 1.79 11.89 6.38
N THR A 238 3.12 11.86 6.30
CA THR A 238 3.87 11.48 7.49
C THR A 238 3.32 12.35 8.62
N SER A 239 3.11 11.82 9.81
CA SER A 239 2.76 12.64 10.98
C SER A 239 3.87 13.64 11.37
N VAL A 240 4.93 13.75 10.56
CA VAL A 240 5.62 15.00 10.30
C VAL A 240 4.80 15.74 9.26
N ALA A 241 3.97 16.71 9.68
CA ALA A 241 3.41 17.67 8.74
C ALA A 241 4.49 18.00 7.71
N GLU A 242 4.25 17.71 6.42
CA GLU A 242 4.86 18.54 5.40
C GLU A 242 4.39 19.92 5.81
N ALA A 243 5.27 20.68 6.46
CA ALA A 243 5.00 22.04 6.84
C ALA A 243 4.60 22.69 5.52
N GLY A 244 3.30 22.92 5.35
CA GLY A 244 2.73 23.43 4.12
C GLY A 244 3.42 24.74 3.85
N SER A 245 4.44 24.68 2.99
CA SER A 245 5.12 25.76 2.28
C SER A 245 5.07 27.16 2.91
N ARG A 246 5.34 27.24 4.23
CA ARG A 246 5.71 28.44 4.96
C ARG A 246 6.71 28.01 6.03
N GLY A 247 7.98 27.94 5.65
CA GLY A 247 9.11 27.73 6.56
C GLY A 247 9.89 26.43 6.37
N GLY A 248 9.81 25.78 5.20
CA GLY A 248 10.59 24.58 4.89
C GLY A 248 12.09 24.82 4.71
N ILE A 249 12.88 23.76 4.61
CA ILE A 249 14.29 23.83 4.21
C ILE A 249 14.49 23.10 2.87
N HIS A 250 15.16 23.74 1.91
CA HIS A 250 15.59 23.07 0.67
C HIS A 250 17.06 22.69 0.75
N VAL A 251 17.40 21.54 0.17
CA VAL A 251 18.78 21.05 0.05
C VAL A 251 19.21 21.13 -1.41
N VAL A 252 20.29 21.85 -1.71
CA VAL A 252 20.82 22.02 -3.06
C VAL A 252 22.36 21.93 -3.08
N PRO A 253 22.99 21.19 -4.01
CA PRO A 253 22.36 20.25 -4.93
C PRO A 253 21.82 19.00 -4.19
N ASN A 254 20.91 18.28 -4.84
CA ASN A 254 20.45 16.97 -4.41
C ASN A 254 20.23 16.12 -5.68
N PRO A 255 21.05 15.08 -5.96
CA PRO A 255 22.11 14.54 -5.10
C PRO A 255 23.28 15.50 -4.82
N GLY A 256 23.88 15.37 -3.63
CA GLY A 256 25.08 16.08 -3.22
C GLY A 256 26.34 15.23 -3.36
N VAL A 257 27.43 15.82 -3.84
CA VAL A 257 28.73 15.14 -4.00
C VAL A 257 29.64 15.51 -2.82
N ASP A 258 30.22 16.71 -2.83
CA ASP A 258 31.14 17.15 -1.78
C ASP A 258 30.49 18.00 -0.69
N HIS A 259 29.44 18.73 -1.07
CA HIS A 259 28.73 19.66 -0.20
C HIS A 259 27.26 19.73 -0.61
N VAL A 260 26.42 20.07 0.36
CA VAL A 260 25.05 20.49 0.13
C VAL A 260 24.78 21.78 0.90
N ARG A 261 23.94 22.64 0.33
CA ARG A 261 23.46 23.86 0.94
C ARG A 261 22.03 23.69 1.39
N LEU A 262 21.77 23.98 2.65
CA LEU A 262 20.43 24.10 3.18
C LEU A 262 20.01 25.57 3.15
N VAL A 263 18.90 25.87 2.49
CA VAL A 263 18.29 27.21 2.44
C VAL A 263 16.90 27.17 3.07
N ASN A 264 16.52 28.22 3.79
CA ASN A 264 15.13 28.39 4.17
C ASN A 264 14.29 28.67 2.91
N ALA A 265 13.22 27.91 2.72
CA ALA A 265 12.30 28.05 1.57
C ALA A 265 11.72 29.47 1.48
N ASP A 266 11.50 30.10 2.63
CA ASP A 266 10.88 31.42 2.72
C ASP A 266 11.91 32.57 2.64
N GLY A 267 13.20 32.25 2.44
CA GLY A 267 14.29 33.22 2.41
C GLY A 267 14.67 33.82 3.78
N GLY A 268 14.00 33.40 4.85
CA GLY A 268 14.30 33.80 6.23
C GLY A 268 15.58 33.17 6.78
N SER A 269 15.99 33.59 7.98
CA SER A 269 17.14 32.99 8.67
C SER A 269 16.81 31.59 9.21
N LEU A 270 17.75 30.67 9.04
CA LEU A 270 17.86 29.44 9.80
C LEU A 270 18.70 29.74 11.07
N SER A 271 18.17 29.40 12.23
CA SER A 271 18.90 29.46 13.50
C SER A 271 18.64 28.18 14.26
N GLY A 272 19.66 27.52 14.79
CA GLY A 272 19.45 26.34 15.63
C GLY A 272 20.52 25.26 15.46
N ILE A 273 20.15 24.04 15.84
CA ILE A 273 21.01 22.86 15.69
C ILE A 273 20.51 22.05 14.49
N LEU A 274 21.39 21.84 13.51
CA LEU A 274 21.17 20.88 12.44
C LEU A 274 21.72 19.53 12.90
N SER A 275 20.91 18.48 12.80
CA SER A 275 21.32 17.08 12.96
C SER A 275 21.08 16.35 11.64
N VAL A 276 22.07 15.61 11.16
CA VAL A 276 21.96 14.76 9.96
C VAL A 276 21.97 13.30 10.39
N TYR A 277 21.01 12.53 9.89
CA TYR A 277 20.83 11.11 10.20
C TYR A 277 20.99 10.25 8.95
N ASP A 278 21.58 9.05 9.11
CA ASP A 278 21.62 8.03 8.06
C ASP A 278 20.29 7.24 7.96
N MET A 279 20.19 6.32 7.00
CA MET A 279 18.99 5.49 6.79
C MET A 279 18.66 4.57 7.97
N GLN A 280 19.61 4.31 8.88
CA GLN A 280 19.40 3.55 10.10
C GLN A 280 19.01 4.44 11.30
N GLY A 281 18.86 5.74 11.08
CA GLY A 281 18.48 6.72 12.12
C GLY A 281 19.63 7.13 13.04
N ARG A 282 20.88 6.84 12.70
CA ARG A 282 22.05 7.27 13.50
C ARG A 282 22.44 8.69 13.13
N GLU A 283 22.69 9.54 14.13
CA GLU A 283 23.20 10.89 13.90
C GLU A 283 24.66 10.82 13.42
N VAL A 284 24.92 11.32 12.21
CA VAL A 284 26.24 11.32 11.55
C VAL A 284 26.87 12.71 11.49
N MET A 285 26.09 13.77 11.73
CA MET A 285 26.59 15.15 11.72
C MET A 285 25.71 16.05 12.58
N ARG A 286 26.30 17.05 13.26
CA ARG A 286 25.55 17.98 14.11
C ARG A 286 26.10 19.42 14.13
N PRO A 287 26.03 20.19 13.03
CA PRO A 287 26.51 21.58 13.03
C PRO A 287 25.49 22.55 13.63
N THR A 288 25.98 23.69 14.14
CA THR A 288 25.15 24.84 14.49
C THR A 288 24.88 25.68 13.25
N VAL A 289 23.64 26.13 13.08
CA VAL A 289 23.21 26.93 11.93
C VAL A 289 22.85 28.34 12.38
N LEU A 290 23.42 29.34 11.70
CA LEU A 290 23.13 30.76 11.90
C LEU A 290 23.17 31.48 10.54
N GLY A 291 22.02 31.92 10.04
CA GLY A 291 21.91 32.70 8.79
C GLY A 291 20.87 32.14 7.82
N SER A 292 20.66 32.78 6.67
CA SER A 292 19.65 32.37 5.68
C SER A 292 19.98 31.06 4.95
N SER A 293 21.22 30.60 5.04
CA SER A 293 21.67 29.33 4.46
C SER A 293 22.84 28.75 5.24
N VAL A 294 23.03 27.44 5.14
CA VAL A 294 24.21 26.74 5.68
C VAL A 294 24.75 25.77 4.64
N ASP A 295 26.06 25.83 4.42
CA ASP A 295 26.78 24.85 3.64
C ASP A 295 27.33 23.77 4.58
N ILE A 296 27.01 22.52 4.30
CA ILE A 296 27.58 21.36 5.00
C ILE A 296 28.40 20.52 4.02
N SER A 297 29.56 20.05 4.48
CA SER A 297 30.36 19.11 3.70
C SER A 297 29.85 17.69 3.90
N VAL A 298 29.54 17.00 2.80
CA VAL A 298 29.04 15.62 2.79
C VAL A 298 30.06 14.63 2.20
N SER A 299 31.28 15.11 1.88
CA SER A 299 32.36 14.31 1.30
C SER A 299 32.80 13.11 2.16
N ALA A 300 32.60 13.18 3.48
CA ALA A 300 32.91 12.08 4.40
C ALA A 300 31.75 11.08 4.58
N LEU A 301 30.56 11.37 4.06
CA LEU A 301 29.40 10.49 4.12
C LEU A 301 29.50 9.43 3.02
N GLN A 302 28.87 8.27 3.22
CA GLN A 302 28.80 7.23 2.20
C GLN A 302 27.68 7.54 1.19
N ASN A 303 27.71 6.92 0.01
CA ASN A 303 26.60 7.03 -0.94
C ASN A 303 25.32 6.49 -0.29
N GLY A 304 24.24 7.26 -0.35
CA GLY A 304 22.98 6.89 0.29
C GLY A 304 22.05 8.06 0.60
N MET A 305 20.91 7.76 1.21
CA MET A 305 19.90 8.75 1.61
C MET A 305 20.10 9.19 3.06
N TYR A 306 19.96 10.48 3.31
CA TYR A 306 20.14 11.12 4.60
C TYR A 306 18.95 12.01 4.95
N THR A 307 18.71 12.21 6.26
CA THR A 307 17.68 13.12 6.77
C THR A 307 18.35 14.26 7.55
N ALA A 308 18.16 15.50 7.08
CA ALA A 308 18.54 16.71 7.78
C ALA A 308 17.37 17.21 8.65
N VAL A 309 17.66 17.51 9.92
CA VAL A 309 16.69 18.02 10.89
C VAL A 309 17.24 19.29 11.53
N ILE A 310 16.55 20.42 11.39
CA ILE A 310 16.90 21.67 12.10
C ILE A 310 15.92 21.87 13.25
N HIS A 311 16.44 22.14 14.44
CA HIS A 311 15.67 22.50 15.62
C HIS A 311 16.09 23.88 16.12
N ASP A 312 15.18 24.86 16.06
CA ASP A 312 15.44 26.26 16.48
C ASP A 312 15.07 26.57 17.94
N GLY A 313 14.56 25.55 18.65
CA GLY A 313 14.08 25.65 20.03
C GLY A 313 12.56 25.69 20.12
N THR A 314 11.89 26.14 19.05
CA THR A 314 10.43 26.25 18.94
C THR A 314 9.84 25.39 17.83
N GLU A 315 10.57 25.26 16.72
CA GLU A 315 10.16 24.56 15.53
C GLU A 315 11.18 23.50 15.11
N ARG A 316 10.68 22.45 14.48
CA ARG A 316 11.47 21.38 13.88
C ARG A 316 11.20 21.35 12.38
N ARG A 317 12.26 21.48 11.57
CA ARG A 317 12.21 21.40 10.11
C ARG A 317 12.98 20.17 9.64
N VAL A 318 12.45 19.44 8.67
CA VAL A 318 13.01 18.15 8.21
C VAL A 318 13.09 18.13 6.69
N GLN A 319 14.20 17.64 6.14
CA GLN A 319 14.38 17.44 4.70
C GLN A 319 15.27 16.23 4.41
N ARG A 320 14.94 15.45 3.38
CA ARG A 320 15.76 14.35 2.89
C ARG A 320 16.64 14.77 1.72
N PHE A 321 17.81 14.17 1.61
CA PHE A 321 18.73 14.35 0.47
C PHE A 321 19.55 13.08 0.21
N VAL A 322 20.11 12.97 -0.98
CA VAL A 322 20.95 11.85 -1.43
C VAL A 322 22.40 12.32 -1.54
N VAL A 323 23.35 11.49 -1.12
CA VAL A 323 24.79 11.67 -1.33
C VAL A 323 25.27 10.68 -2.39
N GLU A 324 26.05 11.15 -3.36
CA GLU A 324 26.61 10.35 -4.46
C GLU A 324 28.02 10.86 -4.83
N HIS A 325 29.04 10.03 -4.58
CA HIS A 325 30.44 10.22 -5.00
C HIS A 325 30.78 9.46 -6.28
#